data_AF-A0A838WGD7-F1
#
_entry.id   AF-A0A838WGD7-F1
#
_cell.length_a   1.000
_cell.length_b   1.000
_cell.length_c   1.000
_cell.angle_alpha   90.00
_cell.angle_beta   90.00
_cell.angle_gamma   90.00
#
_symmetry.space_group_name_H-M   'P 1'
#
loop_
_entity.id
_entity.type
_entity.pdbx_description
1 polymer ?
#
loop_
_entity_poly.entity_id
_entity_poly.type
_entity_poly.pdbx_seq_one_letter_code
_entity_poly.pdbx_strand_id
1 'polypeptide(L)'
;ADIVGTTLFGYTEETKNLIPPGWELLKHIVENLKVEHPDILVICEGGISSPEEAKKALELGADAVVVGTAITGIDLLVKAYIKRI
;
A
#
# COMPACT_ATOMS: atom_id res chain seq x y z
N ALA A 1 12.61 2.87 -14.12
CA ALA A 1 11.57 1.87 -13.81
C ALA A 1 10.25 2.47 -14.24
N ASP A 2 9.33 1.68 -14.78
CA ASP A 2 8.04 2.19 -15.28
C ASP A 2 7.00 2.33 -14.17
N ILE A 3 7.18 1.57 -13.08
CA ILE A 3 6.27 1.54 -11.93
C ILE A 3 7.10 1.54 -10.63
N VAL A 4 6.66 2.33 -9.65
CA VAL A 4 7.19 2.33 -8.28
C VAL A 4 6.04 2.00 -7.32
N GLY A 5 6.27 1.03 -6.45
CA GLY A 5 5.27 0.55 -5.48
C GLY A 5 5.75 0.59 -4.04
N THR A 6 4.83 0.68 -3.10
CA THR A 6 5.10 0.64 -1.65
C THR A 6 5.17 -0.79 -1.07
N THR A 7 5.24 -1.80 -1.93
CA THR A 7 5.04 -3.24 -1.62
C THR A 7 5.89 -3.75 -0.45
N LEU A 8 7.15 -3.30 -0.33
CA LEU A 8 8.09 -3.77 0.68
C LEU A 8 8.11 -2.92 1.97
N PHE A 9 7.33 -1.84 2.05
CA PHE A 9 7.22 -1.07 3.29
C PHE A 9 6.73 -1.97 4.42
N GLY A 10 7.45 -2.03 5.54
CA GLY A 10 7.13 -2.95 6.65
C GLY A 10 7.72 -4.36 6.51
N TYR A 11 8.36 -4.66 5.37
CA TYR A 11 8.90 -5.98 5.05
C TYR A 11 10.43 -5.99 4.85
N THR A 12 11.12 -4.89 5.19
CA THR A 12 12.59 -4.81 5.24
C THR A 12 13.09 -4.66 6.67
N GLU A 13 14.38 -4.93 6.93
CA GLU A 13 14.95 -4.77 8.27
C GLU A 13 14.85 -3.34 8.80
N GLU A 14 14.99 -2.35 7.92
CA GLU A 14 14.90 -0.91 8.24
C GLU A 14 13.46 -0.49 8.55
N THR A 15 12.48 -1.14 7.93
CA THR A 15 11.07 -0.76 8.03
C THR A 15 10.22 -1.74 8.84
N LYS A 16 10.79 -2.81 9.41
CA LYS A 16 10.06 -3.89 10.12
C LYS A 16 9.18 -3.44 11.29
N ASN A 17 9.47 -2.28 11.87
CA ASN A 17 8.71 -1.70 12.99
C ASN A 17 7.59 -0.75 12.51
N LEU A 18 7.48 -0.53 11.20
CA LEU A 18 6.45 0.29 10.57
C LEU A 18 5.33 -0.60 10.04
N ILE A 19 4.11 -0.08 10.05
CA ILE A 19 2.91 -0.84 9.71
C ILE A 19 2.38 -0.33 8.37
N PRO A 20 2.20 -1.22 7.37
CA PRO A 20 1.52 -0.87 6.12
C PRO A 20 0.02 -0.54 6.35
N PRO A 21 -0.61 0.31 5.51
CA PRO A 21 -0.04 0.97 4.34
C PRO A 21 0.88 2.15 4.70
N GLY A 22 1.98 2.31 3.96
CA GLY A 22 2.94 3.39 4.17
C GLY A 22 2.45 4.75 3.66
N TRP A 23 1.47 5.37 4.33
CA TRP A 23 0.82 6.61 3.89
C TRP A 23 1.77 7.78 3.65
N GLU A 24 2.69 8.03 4.59
CA GLU A 24 3.67 9.11 4.46
C GLU A 24 4.70 8.82 3.36
N LEU A 25 5.08 7.54 3.19
CA LEU A 25 5.95 7.12 2.10
C LEU A 25 5.27 7.34 0.74
N LEU A 26 4.01 6.95 0.60
CA LEU A 26 3.23 7.17 -0.62
C LEU A 26 3.18 8.67 -0.97
N LYS A 27 2.83 9.51 0.01
CA LYS A 27 2.78 10.96 -0.18
C LYS A 27 4.14 11.51 -0.61
N HIS A 28 5.21 11.09 0.04
CA HIS A 28 6.56 11.53 -0.31
C HIS A 28 6.97 11.09 -1.72
N ILE A 29 6.66 9.85 -2.13
CA ILE A 29 6.91 9.38 -3.50
C ILE A 29 6.13 10.24 -4.50
N VAL A 30 4.84 10.50 -4.27
CA VAL A 30 4.01 11.32 -5.17
C VAL A 30 4.51 12.76 -5.26
N GLU A 31 4.89 13.37 -4.14
CA GLU A 31 5.34 14.77 -4.11
C GLU A 31 6.71 14.99 -4.75
N ASN A 32 7.59 13.99 -4.74
CA ASN A 32 8.96 14.14 -5.25
C ASN A 32 9.14 13.44 -6.59
N LEU A 33 8.83 12.14 -6.67
CA LEU A 33 9.08 11.34 -7.86
C LEU A 33 8.19 11.79 -9.03
N LYS A 34 6.91 12.03 -8.79
CA LYS A 34 5.95 12.37 -9.85
C LYS A 34 6.17 13.77 -10.42
N VAL A 35 6.78 14.66 -9.65
CA VAL A 35 7.16 16.01 -10.11
C VAL A 35 8.32 15.93 -11.10
N GLU A 36 9.32 15.11 -10.81
CA GLU A 36 10.51 14.96 -11.67
C GLU A 36 10.28 13.97 -12.83
N HIS A 37 9.42 12.97 -12.62
CA HIS A 37 9.18 11.85 -13.52
C HIS A 37 7.68 11.54 -13.64
N PRO A 38 6.90 12.39 -14.32
CA PRO A 38 5.44 12.25 -14.40
C PRO A 38 4.99 10.97 -15.14
N ASP A 39 5.86 10.36 -15.94
CA ASP A 39 5.57 9.13 -16.68
C ASP A 39 5.67 7.85 -15.82
N ILE A 40 6.27 7.94 -14.63
CA ILE A 40 6.39 6.78 -13.73
C ILE A 40 5.09 6.61 -12.95
N LEU A 41 4.48 5.43 -13.04
CA LEU A 41 3.29 5.10 -12.28
C LEU A 41 3.63 4.80 -10.83
N VAL A 42 2.86 5.38 -9.91
CA VAL A 42 2.97 5.12 -8.48
C VAL A 42 1.81 4.23 -8.06
N ILE A 43 2.11 3.04 -7.54
CA ILE A 43 1.09 2.13 -7.02
C ILE A 43 1.17 2.02 -5.50
N CYS A 44 0.01 2.11 -4.84
CA CYS A 44 -0.07 1.81 -3.42
C CYS A 44 -0.35 0.32 -3.23
N GLU A 45 0.59 -0.38 -2.62
CA GLU A 45 0.51 -1.81 -2.34
C GLU A 45 0.96 -2.11 -0.91
N GLY A 46 0.30 -3.08 -0.28
CA GLY A 46 0.61 -3.56 1.06
C GLY A 46 -0.32 -2.97 2.12
N GLY A 47 -0.94 -3.83 2.94
CA GLY A 47 -1.75 -3.43 4.10
C GLY A 47 -3.16 -2.90 3.81
N ILE A 48 -3.55 -2.69 2.55
CA ILE A 48 -4.88 -2.18 2.20
C ILE A 48 -5.96 -3.21 2.59
N SER A 49 -6.82 -2.81 3.52
CA SER A 49 -7.78 -3.68 4.20
C SER A 49 -9.24 -3.31 3.96
N SER A 50 -9.52 -2.11 3.42
CA SER A 50 -10.89 -1.67 3.12
C SER A 50 -10.98 -0.80 1.85
N PRO A 51 -12.19 -0.65 1.27
CA PRO A 51 -12.43 0.28 0.17
C PRO A 51 -12.08 1.74 0.52
N GLU A 52 -12.28 2.16 1.77
CA GLU A 52 -11.94 3.50 2.24
C GLU A 52 -10.42 3.74 2.22
N GLU A 53 -9.63 2.74 2.61
CA GLU A 53 -8.16 2.82 2.50
C GLU A 53 -7.70 2.84 1.04
N ALA A 54 -8.33 2.05 0.16
CA ALA A 54 -8.04 2.11 -1.28
C ALA A 54 -8.38 3.49 -1.86
N LYS A 55 -9.53 4.06 -1.49
CA LYS A 55 -9.92 5.42 -1.88
C LYS A 55 -8.91 6.46 -1.38
N LYS A 56 -8.48 6.36 -0.12
CA LYS A 56 -7.46 7.25 0.46
C LYS A 56 -6.14 7.19 -0.32
N ALA A 57 -5.69 6.01 -0.75
CA ALA A 57 -4.48 5.88 -1.56
C ALA A 57 -4.58 6.64 -2.90
N LEU A 58 -5.73 6.56 -3.56
CA LEU A 58 -6.00 7.30 -4.80
C LEU A 58 -6.06 8.82 -4.55
N GLU A 59 -6.71 9.26 -3.46
CA GLU A 59 -6.75 10.67 -3.06
C GLU A 59 -5.36 11.23 -2.73
N LEU A 60 -4.43 10.39 -2.27
CA LEU A 60 -3.02 10.74 -2.04
C LEU A 60 -2.18 10.73 -3.33
N GLY A 61 -2.76 10.42 -4.48
CA GLY A 61 -2.11 10.55 -5.79
C GLY A 61 -1.49 9.27 -6.36
N ALA A 62 -1.76 8.10 -5.76
CA ALA A 62 -1.46 6.82 -6.40
C ALA A 62 -2.26 6.67 -7.71
N ASP A 63 -1.62 6.13 -8.75
CA ASP A 63 -2.27 5.83 -10.04
C ASP A 63 -3.13 4.58 -9.97
N ALA A 64 -2.73 3.63 -9.11
CA ALA A 64 -3.50 2.41 -8.84
C ALA A 64 -3.23 1.89 -7.42
N VAL A 65 -4.09 0.98 -6.98
CA VAL A 65 -3.98 0.31 -5.69
C VAL A 65 -4.00 -1.20 -5.89
N VAL A 66 -3.07 -1.91 -5.29
CA VAL A 66 -3.02 -3.37 -5.28
C VAL A 66 -3.57 -3.88 -3.95
N VAL A 67 -4.65 -4.68 -4.03
CA VAL A 67 -5.31 -5.26 -2.85
C VAL A 67 -5.19 -6.78 -2.88
N GLY A 68 -4.42 -7.32 -1.92
CA GLY A 68 -4.20 -8.76 -1.77
C GLY A 68 -5.13 -9.38 -0.74
N THR A 69 -4.65 -9.49 0.50
CA THR A 69 -5.28 -10.25 1.60
C THR A 69 -6.77 -9.95 1.79
N ALA A 70 -7.19 -8.69 1.68
CA ALA A 70 -8.58 -8.31 1.88
C ALA A 70 -9.57 -8.89 0.84
N ILE A 71 -9.08 -9.30 -0.34
CA ILE A 71 -9.89 -9.87 -1.42
C ILE A 71 -9.60 -11.37 -1.60
N THR A 72 -8.32 -11.76 -1.64
CA THR A 72 -7.90 -13.12 -2.01
C THR A 72 -7.28 -13.93 -0.87
N GLY A 73 -6.94 -13.30 0.27
CA GLY A 73 -6.31 -13.95 1.42
C GLY A 73 -7.30 -14.57 2.40
N ILE A 74 -8.23 -15.40 1.90
CA ILE A 74 -9.33 -15.95 2.70
C ILE A 74 -8.86 -16.72 3.94
N ASP A 75 -7.75 -17.44 3.85
CA ASP A 75 -7.21 -18.20 4.99
C ASP A 75 -6.72 -17.26 6.11
N LEU A 76 -6.09 -16.14 5.76
CA LEU A 76 -5.67 -15.11 6.71
C LEU A 76 -6.87 -14.37 7.32
N LEU A 77 -7.89 -14.07 6.53
CA LEU A 77 -9.12 -13.43 7.00
C LEU A 77 -9.86 -14.33 8.00
N VAL A 78 -10.00 -15.63 7.72
CA VAL A 78 -10.61 -16.60 8.64
C VAL A 78 -9.78 -16.75 9.92
N LYS A 79 -8.45 -16.85 9.82
CA LYS A 79 -7.56 -16.88 11.00
C LYS A 79 -7.73 -15.63 11.86
N ALA A 80 -7.85 -14.44 11.25
CA ALA A 80 -8.08 -13.20 11.98
C ALA A 80 -9.47 -13.17 12.64
N TYR A 81 -10.49 -13.70 12.00
CA TYR A 81 -11.83 -13.83 12.57
C TYR A 81 -11.85 -14.73 13.80
N ILE A 82 -11.22 -15.91 13.72
CA ILE A 82 -11.12 -16.87 14.84
C ILE A 82 -10.39 -16.25 16.04
N LYS A 83 -9.36 -15.43 15.81
CA LYS A 83 -8.63 -14.75 16.91
C LYS A 83 -9.46 -13.69 17.66
N ARG A 84 -10.62 -13.28 17.13
CA ARG A 84 -11.47 -12.23 17.72
C ARG A 84 -12.67 -12.77 18.50
N ILE A 85 -12.83 -14.08 18.54
CA ILE A 85 -13.79 -14.80 19.39
C ILE A 85 -13.05 -15.62 20.44
#